data_AF-A0A3M7SCA8-F1
#
_entry.id   AF-A0A3M7SCA8-F1
#
_cell.length_a   1.000
_cell.length_b   1.000
_cell.length_c   1.000
_cell.angle_alpha   90.00
_cell.angle_beta   90.00
_cell.angle_gamma   90.00
#
_symmetry.space_group_name_H-M   'P 1'
#
loop_
_entity.id
_entity.type
_entity.pdbx_description
1 polymer ?
#
loop_
_entity_poly.entity_id
_entity_poly.type
_entity_poly.pdbx_seq_one_letter_code
_entity_poly.pdbx_strand_id
1 'polypeptide(L)'
;MIDYLQGIYHFPCMGHIINTVVKNNLVDSSNDKLKAVITRCQLLKPFWHITKLLSRSNYVTCSVVYASVIRVPEILMIYESSHGFAFLEDLAKEMYNDLMDRCDVFFDNDLITAASFLDPRFKKFHFVKDDKKRDKLLSKAKNYIKKESEV
;
A
#
# COMPACT_ATOMS: atom_id res chain seq x y z
N MET A 1 -28.28 0.34 -24.19
CA MET A 1 -27.32 1.01 -25.10
C MET A 1 -27.44 2.53 -24.90
N ILE A 2 -27.18 3.00 -23.67
CA ILE A 2 -27.20 4.41 -23.23
C ILE A 2 -26.35 4.32 -21.94
N ASP A 3 -25.03 4.57 -21.94
CA ASP A 3 -24.42 5.89 -21.78
C ASP A 3 -22.96 5.89 -22.31
N TYR A 4 -22.80 6.08 -23.61
CA TYR A 4 -21.50 6.28 -24.28
C TYR A 4 -21.14 7.79 -24.45
N LEU A 5 -21.90 8.70 -23.84
CA LEU A 5 -21.94 10.12 -24.22
C LEU A 5 -21.43 11.11 -23.16
N GLN A 6 -20.34 10.82 -22.44
CA GLN A 6 -19.66 11.86 -21.63
C GLN A 6 -18.12 11.91 -21.73
N GLY A 7 -17.52 11.38 -22.80
CA GLY A 7 -16.23 11.92 -23.29
C GLY A 7 -15.01 11.87 -22.37
N ILE A 8 -15.07 11.16 -21.24
CA ILE A 8 -13.90 10.82 -20.43
C ILE A 8 -13.74 9.30 -20.56
N TYR A 9 -12.68 8.85 -21.23
CA TYR A 9 -12.26 7.45 -21.15
C TYR A 9 -11.83 7.19 -19.70
N HIS A 10 -12.79 6.84 -18.85
CA HIS A 10 -12.47 6.30 -17.54
C HIS A 10 -11.98 4.88 -17.78
N PHE A 11 -10.65 4.72 -17.91
CA PHE A 11 -10.04 3.41 -17.86
C PHE A 11 -10.58 2.71 -16.61
N PRO A 12 -11.27 1.56 -16.74
CA PRO A 12 -11.82 0.88 -15.59
C PRO A 12 -10.67 0.68 -14.62
N CYS A 13 -10.81 1.19 -13.40
CA CYS A 13 -9.79 1.00 -12.38
C CYS A 13 -9.53 -0.51 -12.26
N MET A 14 -8.34 -0.92 -11.83
CA MET A 14 -8.05 -2.35 -11.64
C MET A 14 -9.18 -3.07 -10.88
N GLY A 15 -9.79 -2.41 -9.88
CA GLY A 15 -10.96 -2.94 -9.17
C GLY A 15 -12.18 -3.22 -10.04
N HIS A 16 -12.46 -2.41 -11.06
CA HIS A 16 -13.56 -2.65 -12.00
C HIS A 16 -13.25 -3.83 -12.95
N ILE A 17 -12.02 -3.90 -13.46
CA ILE A 17 -11.58 -5.01 -14.32
C ILE A 17 -11.67 -6.33 -13.54
N ILE A 18 -11.15 -6.34 -12.31
CA ILE A 18 -11.23 -7.48 -11.39
C ILE A 18 -12.69 -7.87 -11.12
N ASN A 19 -13.56 -6.92 -10.77
CA ASN A 19 -14.95 -7.22 -10.46
C ASN A 19 -15.70 -7.81 -11.67
N THR A 20 -15.41 -7.34 -12.88
CA THR A 20 -15.96 -7.89 -14.12
C THR A 20 -15.42 -9.30 -14.41
N VAL A 21 -14.11 -9.53 -14.26
CA VAL A 21 -13.49 -10.86 -14.42
C VAL A 21 -14.08 -11.85 -13.41
N VAL A 22 -14.26 -11.44 -12.16
CA VAL A 22 -14.87 -12.28 -11.12
C VAL A 22 -16.33 -12.58 -11.46
N LYS A 23 -17.16 -11.58 -11.77
CA LYS A 23 -18.59 -11.78 -12.09
C LYS A 23 -18.82 -12.69 -13.29
N ASN A 24 -17.98 -12.62 -14.32
CA ASN A 24 -18.15 -13.41 -15.54
C ASN A 24 -17.64 -14.85 -15.43
N ASN A 25 -16.80 -15.17 -14.44
CA ASN A 25 -16.21 -16.51 -14.30
C ASN A 25 -16.76 -17.31 -13.10
N LEU A 26 -17.52 -16.68 -12.19
CA LEU A 26 -18.12 -17.33 -11.00
C LEU A 26 -19.14 -18.46 -11.30
N VAL A 27 -19.40 -18.77 -12.56
CA VAL A 27 -20.32 -19.86 -12.95
C VAL A 27 -19.72 -21.24 -12.65
N ASP A 28 -18.40 -21.37 -12.45
CA ASP A 28 -17.76 -22.66 -12.17
C ASP A 28 -16.73 -22.62 -11.02
N SER A 29 -17.18 -22.99 -9.81
CA SER A 29 -16.38 -23.03 -8.58
C SER A 29 -15.32 -24.14 -8.56
N SER A 30 -15.29 -24.99 -9.60
CA SER A 30 -14.31 -26.07 -9.76
C SER A 30 -13.01 -25.62 -10.45
N ASN A 31 -12.98 -24.41 -11.02
CA ASN A 31 -11.84 -23.96 -11.81
C ASN A 31 -10.72 -23.40 -10.92
N ASP A 32 -9.71 -24.23 -10.63
CA ASP A 32 -8.55 -23.82 -9.84
C ASP A 32 -7.77 -22.64 -10.45
N LYS A 33 -7.84 -22.43 -11.77
CA LYS A 33 -7.29 -21.23 -12.42
C LYS A 33 -8.07 -19.98 -12.03
N LEU A 34 -9.39 -20.07 -11.89
CA LEU A 34 -10.22 -18.96 -11.43
C LEU A 34 -9.95 -18.64 -9.95
N LYS A 35 -9.81 -19.65 -9.10
CA LYS A 35 -9.40 -19.45 -7.71
C LYS A 35 -8.05 -18.73 -7.65
N ALA A 36 -7.07 -19.16 -8.43
CA ALA A 36 -5.77 -18.48 -8.52
C ALA A 36 -5.91 -17.01 -8.96
N VAL A 37 -6.76 -16.70 -9.95
CA VAL A 37 -7.02 -15.32 -10.38
C VAL A 37 -7.70 -14.49 -9.29
N ILE A 38 -8.71 -15.03 -8.62
CA ILE A 38 -9.40 -14.35 -7.50
C ILE A 38 -8.40 -14.05 -6.38
N THR A 39 -7.56 -15.01 -6.01
CA THR A 39 -6.57 -14.81 -4.95
C THR A 39 -5.50 -13.79 -5.34
N ARG A 40 -5.04 -13.78 -6.61
CA ARG A 40 -4.17 -12.69 -7.13
C ARG A 40 -4.82 -11.32 -6.98
N CYS A 41 -6.11 -11.22 -7.32
CA CYS A 41 -6.85 -9.97 -7.20
C CYS A 41 -6.99 -9.50 -5.75
N GLN A 42 -7.07 -10.44 -4.80
CA GLN A 42 -7.10 -10.12 -3.37
C GLN A 42 -5.75 -9.59 -2.88
N LEU A 43 -4.63 -10.14 -3.36
CA LEU A 43 -3.27 -9.66 -3.06
C LEU A 43 -3.05 -8.20 -3.51
N LEU A 44 -3.77 -7.75 -4.56
CA LEU A 44 -3.69 -6.38 -5.08
C LEU A 44 -4.56 -5.35 -4.33
N LYS A 45 -5.51 -5.80 -3.48
CA LYS A 45 -6.41 -4.88 -2.75
C LYS A 45 -5.68 -3.87 -1.85
N PRO A 46 -4.64 -4.25 -1.08
CA PRO A 46 -3.88 -3.30 -0.26
C PRO A 46 -3.25 -2.17 -1.08
N PHE A 47 -2.68 -2.50 -2.24
CA PHE A 47 -2.10 -1.53 -3.18
C PHE A 47 -3.14 -0.58 -3.72
N TRP A 48 -4.32 -1.09 -4.09
CA TRP A 48 -5.43 -0.24 -4.53
C TRP A 48 -5.87 0.74 -3.45
N HIS A 49 -6.02 0.28 -2.20
CA HIS A 49 -6.38 1.14 -1.08
C HIS A 49 -5.35 2.25 -0.84
N ILE A 50 -4.06 1.91 -0.83
CA ILE A 50 -3.00 2.89 -0.57
C ILE A 50 -2.83 3.86 -1.72
N THR A 51 -2.89 3.38 -2.97
CA THR A 51 -2.88 4.27 -4.14
C THR A 51 -4.04 5.25 -4.08
N LYS A 52 -5.26 4.76 -3.79
CA LYS A 52 -6.43 5.61 -3.63
C LYS A 52 -6.29 6.60 -2.46
N LEU A 53 -5.59 6.23 -1.40
CA LEU A 53 -5.36 7.10 -0.24
C LEU A 53 -4.34 8.20 -0.54
N LEU A 54 -3.26 7.86 -1.23
CA LEU A 54 -2.16 8.77 -1.55
C LEU A 54 -2.48 9.70 -2.73
N SER A 55 -3.32 9.27 -3.67
CA SER A 55 -3.73 10.07 -4.83
C SER A 55 -4.84 11.08 -4.54
N ARG A 56 -5.32 11.19 -3.30
CA ARG A 56 -6.33 12.20 -2.95
C ARG A 56 -5.71 13.58 -2.82
N SER A 57 -6.40 14.57 -3.38
CA SER A 57 -5.98 15.98 -3.36
C SER A 57 -6.66 16.81 -2.27
N ASN A 58 -7.64 16.26 -1.57
CA ASN A 58 -8.47 17.00 -0.61
C ASN A 58 -7.97 16.96 0.85
N TYR A 59 -6.84 16.29 1.12
CA TYR A 59 -6.14 16.36 2.41
C TYR A 59 -4.66 16.04 2.23
N VAL A 60 -3.85 16.36 3.25
CA VAL A 60 -2.41 16.08 3.25
C VAL A 60 -2.17 14.57 3.29
N THR A 61 -1.59 14.03 2.22
CA THR A 61 -1.29 12.59 2.09
C THR A 61 0.13 12.23 2.52
N CYS A 62 1.05 13.21 2.54
CA CYS A 62 2.46 13.01 2.87
C CYS A 62 2.66 12.32 4.24
N SER A 63 1.85 12.69 5.24
CA SER A 63 1.92 12.10 6.58
C SER A 63 1.57 10.60 6.63
N VAL A 64 0.86 10.11 5.62
CA VAL A 64 0.36 8.73 5.55
C VAL A 64 1.28 7.82 4.72
N VAL A 65 2.20 8.39 3.95
CA VAL A 65 3.14 7.65 3.07
C VAL A 65 3.93 6.64 3.88
N TYR A 66 4.61 7.08 4.95
CA TYR A 66 5.50 6.23 5.73
C TYR A 66 4.75 5.03 6.34
N ALA A 67 3.61 5.29 6.99
CA ALA A 67 2.78 4.24 7.59
C ALA A 67 2.23 3.27 6.54
N SER A 68 1.92 3.75 5.33
CA SER A 68 1.41 2.91 4.25
C SER A 68 2.49 2.00 3.68
N VAL A 69 3.68 2.57 3.43
CA VAL A 69 4.84 1.85 2.90
C VAL A 69 5.30 0.75 3.86
N ILE A 70 5.20 0.94 5.18
CA ILE A 70 5.52 -0.11 6.15
C ILE A 70 4.48 -1.23 6.17
N ARG A 71 3.19 -0.89 6.02
CA ARG A 71 2.10 -1.87 6.18
C ARG A 71 1.91 -2.80 5.00
N VAL A 72 2.20 -2.38 3.77
CA VAL A 72 2.05 -3.24 2.59
C VAL A 72 2.98 -4.47 2.64
N PRO A 73 4.28 -4.32 2.93
CA PRO A 73 5.18 -5.45 3.14
C PRO A 73 4.65 -6.44 4.19
N GLU A 74 4.15 -5.94 5.33
CA GLU A 74 3.58 -6.80 6.37
C GLU A 74 2.37 -7.60 5.88
N ILE A 75 1.50 -6.99 5.06
CA ILE A 75 0.35 -7.68 4.47
C ILE A 75 0.84 -8.75 3.49
N LEU A 76 1.83 -8.45 2.64
CA LEU A 76 2.39 -9.42 1.70
C LEU A 76 2.95 -10.66 2.42
N MET A 77 3.67 -10.48 3.53
CA MET A 77 4.19 -11.59 4.34
C MET A 77 3.10 -12.45 4.97
N ILE A 78 1.97 -11.84 5.38
CA ILE A 78 0.81 -12.60 5.87
C ILE A 78 0.21 -13.45 4.74
N TYR A 79 0.13 -12.91 3.53
CA TYR A 79 -0.39 -13.65 2.37
C TYR A 79 0.50 -14.82 1.97
N GLU A 80 1.83 -14.64 2.02
CA GLU A 80 2.85 -15.70 1.83
C GLU A 80 2.61 -16.89 2.77
N SER A 81 2.19 -16.64 4.01
CA SER A 81 2.06 -17.71 5.02
C SER A 81 0.72 -18.46 5.00
N SER A 82 -0.28 -18.02 4.22
CA SER A 82 -1.70 -18.36 4.51
C SER A 82 -2.44 -19.17 3.45
N HIS A 83 -1.91 -19.37 2.24
CA HIS A 83 -2.74 -19.86 1.12
C HIS A 83 -2.34 -21.22 0.54
N GLY A 84 -1.17 -21.77 0.89
CA GLY A 84 -0.77 -23.12 0.46
C GLY A 84 -0.59 -23.27 -1.06
N PHE A 85 -0.45 -22.16 -1.79
CA PHE A 85 -0.16 -22.13 -3.22
C PHE A 85 1.24 -21.53 -3.43
N ALA A 86 2.24 -22.37 -3.72
CA ALA A 86 3.64 -21.94 -3.87
C ALA A 86 3.83 -20.72 -4.79
N PHE A 87 3.10 -20.65 -5.92
CA PHE A 87 3.23 -19.51 -6.84
C PHE A 87 2.76 -18.17 -6.22
N LEU A 88 1.79 -18.17 -5.30
CA LEU A 88 1.33 -16.95 -4.64
C LEU A 88 2.35 -16.45 -3.62
N GLU A 89 3.05 -17.39 -2.98
CA GLU A 89 4.14 -17.12 -2.05
C GLU A 89 5.30 -16.47 -2.82
N ASP A 90 5.68 -17.04 -3.96
CA ASP A 90 6.69 -16.47 -4.87
C ASP A 90 6.30 -15.06 -5.33
N LEU A 91 5.05 -14.86 -5.79
CA LEU A 91 4.57 -13.55 -6.22
C LEU A 91 4.57 -12.53 -5.08
N ALA A 92 4.10 -12.90 -3.89
CA ALA A 92 4.08 -12.01 -2.73
C ALA A 92 5.50 -11.60 -2.33
N LYS A 93 6.45 -12.54 -2.40
CA LYS A 93 7.87 -12.31 -2.13
C LYS A 93 8.54 -11.40 -3.17
N GLU A 94 8.26 -11.61 -4.47
CA GLU A 94 8.73 -10.72 -5.53
C GLU A 94 8.20 -9.30 -5.34
N MET A 95 6.90 -9.16 -5.06
CA MET A 95 6.27 -7.87 -4.78
C MET A 95 6.84 -7.20 -3.54
N TYR A 96 7.16 -7.97 -2.49
CA TYR A 96 7.80 -7.46 -1.29
C TYR A 96 9.18 -6.88 -1.61
N ASN A 97 10.01 -7.64 -2.34
CA ASN A 97 11.36 -7.23 -2.69
C ASN A 97 11.36 -5.97 -3.57
N ASP A 98 10.53 -5.93 -4.63
CA ASP A 98 10.41 -4.76 -5.51
C ASP A 98 9.90 -3.53 -4.75
N LEU A 99 8.94 -3.72 -3.83
CA LEU A 99 8.44 -2.62 -3.02
C LEU A 99 9.51 -2.07 -2.08
N MET A 100 10.25 -2.94 -1.38
CA MET A 100 11.29 -2.53 -0.44
C MET A 100 12.44 -1.83 -1.14
N ASP A 101 12.88 -2.34 -2.30
CA ASP A 101 13.93 -1.73 -3.12
C ASP A 101 13.55 -0.30 -3.57
N ARG A 102 12.32 -0.14 -4.07
CA ARG A 102 11.82 1.18 -4.53
C ARG A 102 11.52 2.13 -3.39
N CYS A 103 11.07 1.62 -2.25
CA CYS A 103 10.58 2.46 -1.15
C CYS A 103 11.63 2.79 -0.11
N ASP A 104 12.84 2.24 -0.21
CA ASP A 104 13.90 2.50 0.76
C ASP A 104 14.22 3.99 0.87
N VAL A 105 14.19 4.69 -0.27
CA VAL A 105 14.36 6.14 -0.37
C VAL A 105 13.37 6.95 0.46
N PHE A 106 12.15 6.44 0.72
CA PHE A 106 11.17 7.12 1.55
C PHE A 106 11.49 7.02 3.04
N PHE A 107 12.18 5.95 3.47
CA PHE A 107 12.58 5.79 4.85
C PHE A 107 13.69 6.77 5.26
N ASP A 108 14.50 7.18 4.29
CA ASP A 108 15.56 8.17 4.50
C ASP A 108 15.12 9.63 4.31
N ASN A 109 13.90 9.87 3.84
CA ASN A 109 13.39 11.23 3.66
C ASN A 109 12.95 11.89 4.98
N ASP A 110 13.64 12.95 5.37
CA ASP A 110 13.37 13.71 6.61
C ASP A 110 12.00 14.37 6.61
N LEU A 111 11.56 14.91 5.47
CA LEU A 111 10.28 15.60 5.32
C LEU A 111 9.10 14.63 5.47
N ILE A 112 9.15 13.45 4.85
CA ILE A 112 8.13 12.41 5.04
C ILE A 112 8.11 11.94 6.50
N THR A 113 9.28 11.76 7.11
CA THR A 113 9.41 11.37 8.52
C THR A 113 8.78 12.43 9.44
N ALA A 114 9.07 13.71 9.20
CA ALA A 114 8.50 14.82 9.96
C ALA A 114 6.98 14.95 9.73
N ALA A 115 6.51 14.83 8.49
CA ALA A 115 5.09 14.87 8.16
C ALA A 115 4.31 13.76 8.88
N SER A 116 4.84 12.54 8.92
CA SER A 116 4.24 11.45 9.72
C SER A 116 4.28 11.74 11.21
N PHE A 117 5.34 12.34 11.74
CA PHE A 117 5.42 12.69 13.16
C PHE A 117 4.41 13.79 13.57
N LEU A 118 4.16 14.75 12.69
CA LEU A 118 3.21 15.84 12.93
C LEU A 118 1.75 15.38 12.92
N ASP A 119 1.46 14.24 12.28
CA ASP A 119 0.14 13.65 12.26
C ASP A 119 -0.16 12.96 13.61
N PRO A 120 -1.20 13.37 14.36
CA PRO A 120 -1.51 12.80 15.66
C PRO A 120 -1.70 11.28 15.66
N ARG A 121 -2.14 10.70 14.53
CA ARG A 121 -2.33 9.25 14.38
C ARG A 121 -1.00 8.49 14.38
N PHE A 122 0.08 9.15 14.01
CA PHE A 122 1.38 8.56 13.70
C PHE A 122 2.53 9.15 14.53
N LYS A 123 2.27 10.17 15.35
CA LYS A 123 3.24 10.87 16.20
C LYS A 123 4.20 9.99 17.00
N LYS A 124 3.75 8.81 17.42
CA LYS A 124 4.57 7.85 18.19
C LYS A 124 5.18 6.73 17.36
N PHE A 125 4.95 6.69 16.05
CA PHE A 125 5.44 5.66 15.14
C PHE A 125 5.14 4.22 15.61
N HIS A 126 4.01 3.97 16.30
CA HIS A 126 3.65 2.63 16.83
C HIS A 126 3.46 1.57 15.74
N PHE A 127 3.32 1.96 14.47
CA PHE A 127 3.31 1.03 13.35
C PHE A 127 4.70 0.48 13.01
N VAL A 128 5.77 0.99 13.62
CA VAL A 128 7.12 0.43 13.54
C VAL A 128 7.32 -0.50 14.73
N LYS A 129 7.43 -1.81 14.45
CA LYS A 129 7.59 -2.85 15.49
C LYS A 129 8.98 -2.89 16.13
N ASP A 130 10.02 -2.53 15.36
CA ASP A 130 11.38 -2.43 15.89
C ASP A 130 11.53 -1.15 16.73
N ASP A 131 11.68 -1.34 18.05
CA ASP A 131 11.82 -0.25 19.01
C ASP A 131 13.04 0.64 18.72
N LYS A 132 14.18 0.06 18.32
CA LYS A 132 15.40 0.83 18.00
C LYS A 132 15.19 1.69 16.76
N LYS A 133 14.56 1.12 15.71
CA LYS A 133 14.22 1.87 14.49
C LYS A 133 13.23 2.99 14.81
N ARG A 134 12.24 2.71 15.67
CA ARG A 134 11.23 3.68 16.10
C ARG A 134 11.86 4.86 16.85
N ASP A 135 12.75 4.61 17.79
CA ASP A 135 13.42 5.66 18.57
C ASP A 135 14.33 6.53 17.69
N LYS A 136 15.00 5.92 16.70
CA LYS A 136 15.77 6.65 15.69
C LYS A 136 14.87 7.59 14.87
N LEU A 137 13.70 7.13 14.44
CA LEU A 137 12.75 7.95 13.68
C LEU A 137 12.17 9.10 14.50
N LEU A 138 11.84 8.85 15.76
CA LEU A 138 11.38 9.90 16.68
C LEU A 138 12.44 10.99 16.87
N SER A 139 13.70 10.60 17.02
CA SER A 139 14.81 11.54 17.16
C SER A 139 15.03 12.34 15.88
N LYS A 140 15.02 11.66 14.73
CA LYS A 140 15.14 12.27 13.40
C LYS A 140 14.05 13.31 13.14
N ALA A 141 12.79 12.97 13.38
CA ALA A 141 11.66 13.88 13.20
C ALA A 141 11.75 15.14 14.08
N LYS A 142 12.07 14.96 15.36
CA LYS A 142 12.21 16.08 16.30
C LYS A 142 13.32 17.04 15.89
N ASN A 143 14.47 16.49 15.48
CA ASN A 143 15.61 17.29 15.05
C ASN A 143 15.30 18.10 13.80
N TYR A 144 14.62 17.49 12.82
CA TYR A 144 14.19 18.18 11.60
C TYR A 144 13.27 19.36 11.90
N ILE A 145 12.23 19.15 12.72
CA ILE A 145 11.28 20.20 13.09
C ILE A 145 11.96 21.33 13.87
N LYS A 146 12.87 20.99 14.79
CA LYS A 146 13.60 21.99 15.57
C LYS A 146 14.45 22.87 14.65
N LYS A 147 15.17 22.27 13.71
CA LYS A 147 16.01 22.98 12.75
C LYS A 147 15.21 23.97 11.89
N GLU A 148 14.04 23.57 11.39
CA GLU A 148 13.17 24.44 10.60
C GLU A 148 12.50 25.56 11.42
N SER A 149 12.50 25.45 12.75
CA SER A 149 11.93 26.47 13.65
C SER A 149 12.96 27.57 14.01
N GLU A 150 14.23 27.38 13.66
CA GLU A 150 15.34 28.30 13.92
C GLU A 150 15.70 29.16 12.70
N VAL A 151 15.02 28.95 11.56
CA VAL A 151 15.14 29.69 10.30
C VAL A 151 13.99 30.69 10.18
#